data_AF-A0A9D3Q7Y1-F1
#
_entry.id   AF-A0A9D3Q7Y1-F1
#
_cell.length_a   1.000
_cell.length_b   1.000
_cell.length_c   1.000
_cell.angle_alpha   90.00
_cell.angle_beta   90.00
_cell.angle_gamma   90.00
#
_symmetry.space_group_name_H-M   'P 1'
#
loop_
_entity.id
_entity.type
_entity.pdbx_description
1 polymer ?
#
loop_
_entity_poly.entity_id
_entity_poly.type
_entity_poly.pdbx_seq_one_letter_code
_entity_poly.pdbx_strand_id
1 'polypeptide(L)'
;MSCQAKLADLKLDTRGVKDVLKTRLKSYFKKRKLMQSVLEGGPTDTYYDYICVVDFEATCEENNLPDFLHEIIEFPMVLINTHTLEIVSW
;
A
#
# COMPACT_ATOMS: atom_id res chain seq x y z
N MET A 1 13.21 8.75 22.95
CA MET A 1 12.75 7.41 22.51
C MET A 1 12.70 7.38 20.98
N SER A 2 13.33 6.39 20.34
CA SER A 2 13.30 6.22 18.87
C SER A 2 11.88 5.86 18.39
N CYS A 3 11.50 6.29 17.18
CA CYS A 3 10.21 5.93 16.57
C CYS A 3 10.04 4.41 16.45
N GLN A 4 11.14 3.66 16.29
CA GLN A 4 11.12 2.20 16.22
C GLN A 4 10.70 1.57 17.55
N ALA A 5 11.24 2.06 18.67
CA ALA A 5 10.87 1.56 20.00
C ALA A 5 9.36 1.73 20.25
N LYS A 6 8.83 2.91 19.92
CA LYS A 6 7.40 3.18 20.06
C LYS A 6 6.50 2.36 19.14
N LEU A 7 6.98 1.97 17.95
CA LEU A 7 6.28 1.04 17.06
C LEU A 7 6.30 -0.39 17.61
N ALA A 8 7.44 -0.84 18.14
CA ALA A 8 7.59 -2.16 18.76
C ALA A 8 6.67 -2.33 19.97
N ASP A 9 6.59 -1.33 20.85
CA ASP A 9 5.68 -1.32 22.00
C ASP A 9 4.21 -1.46 21.58
N LEU A 10 3.86 -0.89 20.42
CA LEU A 10 2.51 -0.96 19.82
C LEU A 10 2.30 -2.22 18.95
N LYS A 11 3.28 -3.13 18.89
CA LYS A 11 3.28 -4.32 18.02
C LYS A 11 3.06 -3.99 16.53
N LEU A 12 3.57 -2.85 16.08
CA LEU A 12 3.53 -2.40 14.69
C LEU A 12 4.88 -2.67 14.01
N ASP A 13 4.88 -2.79 12.68
CA ASP A 13 6.10 -2.99 11.90
C ASP A 13 7.12 -1.85 12.18
N THR A 14 8.37 -2.23 12.45
CA THR A 14 9.49 -1.34 12.80
C THR A 14 10.46 -1.10 11.64
N ARG A 15 10.23 -1.71 10.48
CA ARG A 15 11.04 -1.57 9.26
C ARG A 15 10.72 -0.30 8.48
N GLY A 16 11.71 0.16 7.72
CA GLY A 16 11.63 1.33 6.83
C GLY A 16 12.39 2.54 7.34
N VAL A 17 12.54 3.53 6.45
CA VAL A 17 13.23 4.80 6.75
C VAL A 17 12.41 5.67 7.71
N LYS A 18 13.05 6.66 8.35
CA LYS A 18 12.47 7.52 9.39
C LYS A 18 11.08 8.07 9.06
N ASP A 19 10.85 8.49 7.82
CA ASP A 19 9.56 9.07 7.41
C ASP A 19 8.45 8.03 7.25
N VAL A 20 8.79 6.80 6.86
CA VAL A 20 7.86 5.67 6.87
C VAL A 20 7.42 5.37 8.30
N LEU A 21 8.37 5.33 9.25
CA LEU A 21 8.08 5.07 10.67
C LEU A 21 7.18 6.15 11.29
N LYS A 22 7.47 7.43 11.00
CA LYS A 22 6.65 8.57 11.44
C LYS A 22 5.25 8.51 10.85
N THR A 23 5.13 8.21 9.55
CA THR A 23 3.85 8.11 8.86
C THR A 23 3.00 6.98 9.45
N ARG A 24 3.62 5.82 9.70
CA ARG A 24 2.97 4.68 10.35
C ARG A 24 2.42 5.05 11.73
N LEU A 25 3.22 5.71 12.57
CA LEU A 25 2.77 6.19 13.88
C LEU A 25 1.63 7.21 13.78
N LYS A 26 1.74 8.19 12.88
CA LYS A 26 0.69 9.21 12.67
C LYS A 26 -0.64 8.55 12.26
N SER A 27 -0.60 7.64 11.29
CA SER A 27 -1.77 6.91 10.80
C SER A 27 -2.41 6.06 11.90
N TYR A 28 -1.61 5.37 12.72
CA TYR A 28 -2.12 4.59 13.85
C TYR A 28 -2.91 5.44 14.84
N PHE A 29 -2.33 6.55 15.31
CA PHE A 29 -3.01 7.43 16.26
C PHE A 29 -4.22 8.16 15.64
N LYS A 30 -4.15 8.53 14.35
CA LYS A 30 -5.28 9.11 13.61
C LYS A 30 -6.44 8.11 13.52
N LYS A 31 -6.17 6.85 13.14
CA LYS A 31 -7.18 5.79 13.07
C LYS A 31 -7.79 5.52 14.45
N ARG A 32 -6.98 5.49 15.51
CA ARG A 32 -7.49 5.28 16.88
C ARG A 32 -8.43 6.38 17.34
N LYS A 33 -8.10 7.65 17.06
CA LYS A 33 -8.98 8.79 17.39
C LYS A 33 -10.24 8.84 16.52
N LEU A 34 -10.13 8.46 15.25
CA LEU A 34 -11.26 8.47 14.31
C LEU A 34 -12.20 7.27 14.52
N MET A 35 -11.69 6.10 14.89
CA MET A 35 -12.56 4.96 15.27
C MET A 35 -13.40 5.26 16.51
N GLN A 36 -12.93 6.15 17.39
CA GLN A 36 -13.75 6.65 18.52
C GLN A 36 -14.90 7.55 18.05
N SER A 37 -14.78 8.23 16.89
CA SER A 37 -15.85 9.06 16.31
C SER A 37 -16.72 8.33 15.27
N VAL A 38 -16.23 7.25 14.65
CA VAL A 38 -16.99 6.44 13.66
C VAL A 38 -18.09 5.58 14.30
N LEU A 39 -18.02 5.34 15.62
CA LEU A 39 -19.16 4.81 16.39
C LEU A 39 -20.42 5.68 16.29
N GLU A 40 -20.32 6.91 15.75
CA GLU A 40 -21.44 7.83 15.49
C GLU A 40 -22.02 7.77 14.05
N GLY A 41 -21.77 6.70 13.29
CA GLY A 41 -22.65 6.31 12.18
C GLY A 41 -22.54 7.12 10.88
N GLY A 42 -21.34 7.57 10.49
CA GLY A 42 -21.11 8.15 9.16
C GLY A 42 -20.95 7.07 8.06
N PRO A 43 -21.30 7.35 6.79
CA PRO A 43 -21.15 6.40 5.68
C PRO A 43 -19.65 6.20 5.39
N THR A 44 -19.09 5.05 5.76
CA THR A 44 -17.66 4.75 5.60
C THR A 44 -17.31 3.97 4.33
N ASP A 45 -18.27 3.68 3.46
CA ASP A 45 -18.17 2.54 2.54
C ASP A 45 -18.12 2.95 1.06
N THR A 46 -17.14 3.81 0.73
CA THR A 46 -16.78 4.11 -0.67
C THR A 46 -15.35 3.66 -0.98
N TYR A 47 -14.90 2.58 -0.35
CA TYR A 47 -13.61 1.96 -0.69
C TYR A 47 -13.83 0.88 -1.75
N TYR A 48 -12.83 0.68 -2.61
CA TYR A 48 -12.85 -0.40 -3.59
C TYR A 48 -12.76 -1.74 -2.88
N ASP A 49 -13.58 -2.72 -3.25
CA ASP A 49 -13.51 -4.08 -2.71
C ASP A 49 -12.23 -4.82 -3.13
N TYR A 50 -11.74 -4.48 -4.31
CA TYR A 50 -10.55 -5.10 -4.90
C TYR A 50 -9.63 -4.06 -5.53
N ILE A 51 -8.33 -4.35 -5.46
CA ILE A 51 -7.29 -3.63 -6.21
C ILE A 51 -6.67 -4.64 -7.19
N CYS A 52 -6.74 -4.32 -8.48
CA CYS A 52 -6.03 -5.07 -9.52
C CYS A 52 -4.69 -4.37 -9.80
N VAL A 53 -3.58 -5.03 -9.46
CA VAL A 53 -2.23 -4.56 -9.72
C VAL A 53 -1.75 -5.21 -11.01
N VAL A 54 -1.29 -4.41 -11.96
CA VAL A 54 -0.74 -4.87 -13.25
C VAL A 54 0.65 -4.27 -13.39
N ASP A 55 1.62 -5.10 -13.74
CA ASP A 55 3.03 -4.70 -13.86
C ASP A 55 3.61 -5.24 -15.17
N PHE A 56 3.57 -4.44 -16.24
CA PHE A 56 3.97 -4.91 -17.57
C PHE A 56 5.49 -5.01 -17.70
N GLU A 57 5.97 -6.11 -18.26
CA GLU A 57 7.30 -6.14 -18.85
C GLU A 57 7.19 -5.81 -20.35
N ALA A 58 8.13 -5.01 -20.84
CA ALA A 58 8.15 -4.54 -22.22
C ALA A 58 9.52 -4.75 -22.86
N THR A 59 9.56 -4.81 -24.19
CA THR A 59 10.82 -4.76 -24.95
C THR A 59 11.60 -3.49 -24.59
N CYS A 60 12.92 -3.55 -24.52
CA CYS A 60 13.78 -2.39 -24.29
C CYS A 60 15.16 -2.56 -24.94
N GLU A 61 15.88 -1.46 -25.13
CA GLU A 61 17.26 -1.44 -25.62
C GLU A 61 18.22 -0.95 -24.53
N GLU A 62 19.50 -1.31 -24.64
CA GLU A 62 20.54 -1.05 -23.62
C GLU A 62 20.68 0.43 -23.23
N ASN A 63 20.46 1.35 -24.19
CA ASN A 63 20.55 2.80 -23.95
C ASN A 63 19.20 3.47 -23.60
N ASN A 64 18.14 2.68 -23.41
CA ASN A 64 16.77 3.12 -23.11
C ASN A 64 16.38 4.42 -23.84
N LEU A 65 16.47 4.38 -25.17
CA LEU A 65 16.22 5.55 -26.01
C LEU A 65 14.75 6.00 -25.86
N PRO A 66 14.48 7.31 -25.74
CA PRO A 66 13.13 7.81 -25.48
C PRO A 66 12.16 7.55 -26.64
N ASP A 67 12.66 7.36 -27.86
CA ASP A 67 11.86 7.10 -29.07
C ASP A 67 11.73 5.61 -29.41
N PHE A 68 12.25 4.72 -28.54
CA PHE A 68 12.12 3.28 -28.74
C PHE A 68 10.65 2.85 -28.60
N LEU A 69 10.16 2.07 -29.56
CA LEU A 69 8.79 1.57 -29.52
C LEU A 69 8.71 0.34 -28.62
N HIS A 70 8.30 0.56 -27.38
CA HIS A 70 8.08 -0.52 -26.41
C HIS A 70 6.85 -1.35 -26.74
N GLU A 71 7.01 -2.67 -26.76
CA GLU A 71 5.93 -3.65 -26.92
C GLU A 71 5.82 -4.48 -25.64
N ILE A 72 4.61 -4.70 -25.14
CA ILE A 72 4.37 -5.51 -23.95
C ILE A 72 4.71 -6.97 -24.26
N ILE A 73 5.58 -7.57 -23.45
CA ILE A 73 6.00 -8.97 -23.56
C ILE A 73 5.54 -9.84 -22.39
N GLU A 74 5.20 -9.22 -21.24
CA GLU A 74 4.57 -9.91 -20.12
C GLU A 74 3.40 -9.09 -19.55
N PHE A 75 2.33 -9.77 -19.15
CA PHE A 75 1.12 -9.16 -18.60
C PHE A 75 0.71 -9.89 -17.30
N PRO A 76 1.46 -9.74 -16.20
CA PRO A 76 1.05 -10.27 -14.91
C PRO A 76 -0.04 -9.39 -14.29
N MET A 77 -0.95 -10.02 -13.55
CA MET A 77 -1.99 -9.32 -12.79
C MET A 77 -2.17 -9.95 -11.41
N VAL A 78 -2.38 -9.11 -10.40
CA VAL A 78 -2.60 -9.55 -9.03
C VAL A 78 -3.85 -8.88 -8.48
N LEU A 79 -4.83 -9.68 -8.05
CA LEU A 79 -6.06 -9.17 -7.45
C LEU A 79 -5.96 -9.25 -5.93
N ILE A 80 -6.07 -8.10 -5.28
CA ILE A 80 -6.00 -7.96 -3.82
C ILE A 80 -7.39 -7.62 -3.29
N ASN A 81 -7.89 -8.39 -2.32
CA ASN A 81 -9.09 -8.05 -1.59
C ASN A 81 -8.76 -7.02 -0.48
N THR A 82 -9.42 -5.86 -0.47
CA THR A 82 -9.09 -4.78 0.45
C THR A 82 -9.64 -4.98 1.86
N HIS A 83 -10.64 -5.85 2.02
CA HIS A 83 -11.22 -6.21 3.31
C HIS A 83 -10.32 -7.19 4.07
N THR A 84 -9.72 -8.16 3.37
CA THR A 84 -8.82 -9.16 3.98
C THR A 84 -7.34 -8.79 3.87
N LEU A 85 -6.98 -7.89 2.96
CA LEU A 85 -5.60 -7.55 2.59
C LEU A 85 -4.80 -8.75 2.06
N GLU A 86 -5.50 -9.71 1.45
CA GLU A 86 -4.92 -10.92 0.87
C GLU A 86 -5.05 -10.92 -0.65
N ILE A 87 -4.20 -11.71 -1.28
CA ILE A 87 -4.20 -11.90 -2.72
C ILE A 87 -5.14 -13.05 -3.05
N VAL A 88 -6.11 -12.78 -3.91
CA VAL A 88 -7.18 -13.73 -4.26
C VAL A 88 -7.03 -14.27 -5.68
N SER A 89 -6.23 -13.63 -6.53
CA SER A 89 -5.90 -14.09 -7.88
C SER A 89 -4.51 -13.61 -8.30
N TRP A 90 -3.82 -14.46 -9.07
CA TRP A 90 -2.51 -14.24 -9.71
C TRP A 90 -2.60 -14.53 -11.21
#